data_AF-A0A3D8JBN5-F1
#
_entry.id   AF-A0A3D8JBN5-F1
#
_cell.length_a   1.000
_cell.length_b   1.000
_cell.length_c   1.000
_cell.angle_alpha   90.00
_cell.angle_beta   90.00
_cell.angle_gamma   90.00
#
_symmetry.space_group_name_H-M   'P 1'
#
loop_
_entity.id
_entity.type
_entity.pdbx_description
1 polymer ?
#
loop_
_entity_poly.entity_id
_entity_poly.type
_entity_poly.pdbx_seq_one_letter_code
_entity_poly.pdbx_strand_id
1 'polypeptide(L)'
;MKTTLSSFKAFSTLELIFVIIILGILITLGFQKNFFKEKRCDTYLSSALLNFQNEISLHFTKTYFSHHINTLSDLKNIFQKYATQNTPSCSLILNQEKLFIIATNNNLQTTFNITPKDLTTNLKIQCTLSNALCKKIHHRYSSK
;
A
#
# COMPACT_ATOMS: atom_id res chain seq x y z
N MET A 1 16.88 -58.14 33.04
CA MET A 1 15.86 -57.81 32.03
C MET A 1 15.28 -56.43 32.35
N LYS A 2 15.96 -55.34 31.96
CA LYS A 2 15.52 -53.94 32.20
C LYS A 2 16.38 -53.02 31.33
N THR A 3 15.95 -52.69 30.11
CA THR A 3 16.59 -51.61 29.32
C THR A 3 15.73 -51.03 28.19
N THR A 4 14.51 -51.52 27.92
CA THR A 4 13.73 -51.09 26.75
C THR A 4 12.80 -49.89 26.99
N LEU A 5 12.52 -49.50 28.23
CA LEU A 5 11.54 -48.44 28.53
C LEU A 5 12.09 -47.00 28.33
N SER A 6 13.41 -46.82 28.37
CA SER A 6 14.06 -45.50 28.22
C SER A 6 14.07 -45.01 26.77
N SER A 7 14.28 -45.93 25.83
CA SER A 7 14.47 -45.59 24.41
C SER A 7 13.22 -44.99 23.76
N PHE A 8 12.02 -45.47 24.13
CA PHE A 8 10.75 -44.96 23.58
C PHE A 8 10.42 -43.52 24.02
N LYS A 9 10.72 -43.15 25.28
CA LYS A 9 10.55 -41.77 25.74
C LYS A 9 11.51 -40.82 25.03
N ALA A 10 12.77 -41.25 24.85
CA ALA A 10 13.76 -40.47 24.12
C ALA A 10 13.38 -40.25 22.65
N PHE A 11 12.86 -41.28 21.98
CA PHE A 11 12.37 -41.18 20.59
C PHE A 11 11.18 -40.22 20.47
N SER A 12 10.23 -40.30 21.40
CA SER A 12 9.06 -39.41 21.45
C SER A 12 9.44 -37.96 21.75
N THR A 13 10.43 -37.71 22.61
CA THR A 13 10.92 -36.34 22.88
C THR A 13 11.70 -35.76 21.69
N LEU A 14 12.48 -36.57 20.98
CA LEU A 14 13.20 -36.13 19.78
C LEU A 14 12.24 -35.74 18.66
N GLU A 15 11.18 -36.53 18.46
CA GLU A 15 10.12 -36.23 17.50
C GLU A 15 9.41 -34.91 17.85
N LEU A 16 9.09 -34.70 19.13
CA LEU A 16 8.49 -33.44 19.61
C LEU A 16 9.41 -32.23 19.35
N ILE A 17 10.71 -32.35 19.62
CA ILE A 17 11.69 -31.28 19.36
C ILE A 17 11.76 -30.98 17.86
N PHE A 18 11.77 -32.01 17.01
CA PHE A 18 11.74 -31.84 15.56
C PHE A 18 10.50 -31.09 15.09
N VAL A 19 9.33 -31.45 15.61
CA VAL A 19 8.06 -30.76 15.29
C VAL A 19 8.12 -29.30 15.71
N ILE A 20 8.62 -28.98 16.91
CA ILE A 20 8.74 -27.60 17.39
C ILE A 20 9.67 -26.77 16.49
N ILE A 21 10.82 -27.34 16.08
CA ILE A 21 11.77 -26.66 15.19
C ILE A 21 11.13 -26.38 13.83
N ILE A 22 10.46 -27.38 13.24
CA ILE A 22 9.78 -27.23 11.96
C ILE A 22 8.66 -26.17 12.06
N LEU A 23 7.87 -26.21 13.14
CA LEU A 23 6.81 -25.22 13.38
C LEU A 23 7.40 -23.80 13.48
N GLY A 24 8.52 -23.64 14.21
CA GLY A 24 9.21 -22.35 14.35
C GLY A 24 9.69 -21.79 13.00
N ILE A 25 10.27 -22.63 12.15
CA ILE A 25 10.72 -22.22 10.81
C ILE A 25 9.51 -21.83 9.94
N LEU A 26 8.42 -22.60 9.97
CA LEU A 26 7.21 -22.30 9.19
C LEU A 26 6.56 -20.98 9.61
N ILE A 27 6.47 -20.74 10.93
CA ILE A 27 5.91 -19.51 11.48
C ILE A 27 6.73 -18.29 11.04
N THR A 28 8.06 -18.35 11.19
CA THR A 28 8.96 -17.24 10.83
C THR A 28 8.89 -16.89 9.34
N LEU A 29 8.89 -17.89 8.45
CA LEU A 29 8.73 -17.68 7.00
C LEU A 29 7.37 -17.07 6.64
N GLY A 30 6.30 -17.52 7.30
CA GLY A 30 4.95 -16.97 7.11
C GLY A 30 4.85 -15.49 7.45
N PHE A 31 5.38 -15.10 8.62
CA PHE A 31 5.39 -13.70 9.07
C PHE A 31 6.20 -12.79 8.15
N GLN A 32 7.40 -13.23 7.73
CA GLN A 32 8.24 -12.46 6.81
C GLN A 32 7.51 -12.17 5.50
N LYS A 33 6.86 -13.18 4.90
CA LYS A 33 6.12 -13.01 3.64
C LYS A 33 5.04 -11.94 3.74
N ASN A 34 4.29 -11.89 4.84
CA ASN A 34 3.24 -10.88 5.01
C ASN A 34 3.81 -9.47 5.20
N PHE A 35 4.86 -9.35 6.01
CA PHE A 35 5.54 -8.06 6.23
C PHE A 35 6.13 -7.47 4.93
N PHE A 36 6.74 -8.31 4.09
CA PHE A 36 7.25 -7.86 2.78
C PHE A 36 6.15 -7.40 1.83
N LYS A 37 4.99 -8.07 1.84
CA LYS A 37 3.82 -7.66 1.03
C LYS A 37 3.29 -6.31 1.46
N GLU A 38 3.13 -6.07 2.77
CA GLU A 38 2.68 -4.78 3.31
C GLU A 38 3.64 -3.65 2.95
N LYS A 39 4.94 -3.87 3.14
CA LYS A 39 5.96 -2.87 2.83
C LYS A 39 6.02 -2.56 1.33
N ARG A 40 5.84 -3.57 0.47
CA ARG A 40 5.74 -3.39 -0.99
C ARG A 40 4.50 -2.57 -1.34
N CYS A 41 3.35 -2.87 -0.74
CA CYS A 41 2.12 -2.12 -0.96
C CYS A 41 2.28 -0.65 -0.55
N ASP A 42 2.80 -0.37 0.65
CA ASP A 42 3.05 1.00 1.12
C ASP A 42 3.95 1.77 0.14
N THR A 43 4.98 1.11 -0.40
CA THR A 43 5.91 1.71 -1.37
C THR A 43 5.21 2.01 -2.69
N TYR A 44 4.40 1.07 -3.19
CA TYR A 44 3.60 1.26 -4.39
C TYR A 44 2.61 2.41 -4.23
N LEU A 45 1.82 2.42 -3.16
CA LEU A 45 0.84 3.49 -2.89
C LEU A 45 1.50 4.86 -2.81
N SER A 46 2.63 4.96 -2.09
CA SER A 46 3.38 6.21 -1.98
C SER A 46 3.94 6.67 -3.33
N SER A 47 4.52 5.77 -4.11
CA SER A 47 5.09 6.09 -5.43
C SER A 47 4.00 6.48 -6.43
N ALA A 48 2.88 5.72 -6.45
CA ALA A 48 1.74 5.98 -7.31
C ALA A 48 1.13 7.35 -7.04
N LEU A 49 0.90 7.70 -5.77
CA LEU A 49 0.38 9.01 -5.39
C LEU A 49 1.34 10.16 -5.74
N LEU A 50 2.65 9.93 -5.55
CA LEU A 50 3.68 10.93 -5.89
C LEU A 50 3.79 11.18 -7.39
N ASN A 51 3.84 10.13 -8.17
CA ASN A 51 3.90 10.24 -9.62
C ASN A 51 2.61 10.84 -10.18
N PHE A 52 1.46 10.45 -9.62
CA PHE A 52 0.17 11.04 -9.97
C PHE A 52 0.11 12.54 -9.67
N GLN A 53 0.52 12.97 -8.47
CA GLN A 53 0.61 14.39 -8.10
C GLN A 53 1.52 15.18 -9.05
N ASN A 54 2.67 14.62 -9.42
CA ASN A 54 3.61 15.24 -10.34
C ASN A 54 3.06 15.33 -11.76
N GLU A 55 2.48 14.23 -12.28
CA GLU A 55 1.93 14.22 -13.63
C GLU A 55 0.73 15.16 -13.77
N ILE A 56 -0.13 15.23 -12.76
CA ILE A 56 -1.20 16.24 -12.71
C ILE A 56 -0.61 17.65 -12.71
N SER A 57 0.38 17.92 -11.86
CA SER A 57 0.96 19.26 -11.77
C SER A 57 1.53 19.71 -13.12
N LEU A 58 2.19 18.80 -13.83
CA LEU A 58 2.68 19.04 -15.19
C LEU A 58 1.54 19.23 -16.19
N HIS A 59 0.51 18.40 -16.12
CA HIS A 59 -0.66 18.51 -17.00
C HIS A 59 -1.35 19.86 -16.83
N PHE A 60 -1.63 20.27 -15.60
CA PHE A 60 -2.23 21.56 -15.26
C PHE A 60 -1.38 22.74 -15.72
N THR A 61 -0.06 22.64 -15.57
CA THR A 61 0.84 23.69 -16.05
C THR A 61 0.74 23.82 -17.57
N LYS A 62 0.73 22.69 -18.30
CA LYS A 62 0.62 22.68 -19.76
C LYS A 62 -0.73 23.24 -20.24
N THR A 63 -1.82 22.85 -19.61
CA THR A 63 -3.17 23.31 -20.00
C THR A 63 -3.40 24.77 -19.66
N TYR A 64 -2.85 25.25 -18.54
CA TYR A 64 -2.83 26.68 -18.20
C TYR A 64 -2.18 27.52 -19.31
N PHE A 65 -0.98 27.16 -19.78
CA PHE A 65 -0.33 27.88 -20.89
C PHE A 65 -1.09 27.74 -22.22
N SER A 66 -1.76 26.62 -22.43
CA SER A 66 -2.52 26.34 -23.66
C SER A 66 -3.96 26.89 -23.62
N HIS A 67 -4.36 27.60 -22.56
CA HIS A 67 -5.73 28.10 -22.33
C HIS A 67 -6.81 27.00 -22.46
N HIS A 68 -6.44 25.76 -22.14
CA HIS A 68 -7.35 24.61 -22.20
C HIS A 68 -7.96 24.35 -20.81
N ILE A 69 -9.25 24.02 -20.77
CA ILE A 69 -9.96 23.73 -19.51
C ILE A 69 -9.79 22.24 -19.20
N ASN A 70 -9.22 21.92 -18.03
CA ASN A 70 -9.08 20.54 -17.59
C ASN A 70 -10.44 19.91 -17.29
N THR A 71 -10.64 18.67 -17.73
CA THR A 71 -11.86 17.92 -17.44
C THR A 71 -11.62 16.79 -16.43
N LEU A 72 -12.69 16.31 -15.81
CA LEU A 72 -12.65 15.10 -14.97
C LEU A 72 -12.17 13.85 -15.73
N SER A 73 -12.40 13.82 -17.05
CA SER A 73 -11.95 12.73 -17.92
C SER A 73 -10.42 12.69 -17.99
N ASP A 74 -9.77 13.86 -18.09
CA ASP A 74 -8.31 13.96 -18.13
C ASP A 74 -7.69 13.44 -16.84
N LEU A 75 -8.26 13.83 -15.70
CA LEU A 75 -7.84 13.35 -14.38
C LEU A 75 -7.95 11.83 -14.28
N LYS A 76 -9.07 11.26 -14.74
CA LYS A 76 -9.30 9.80 -14.76
C LYS A 76 -8.26 9.09 -15.63
N ASN A 77 -7.99 9.61 -16.83
CA ASN A 77 -7.05 9.01 -17.77
C ASN A 77 -5.62 9.00 -17.20
N ILE A 78 -5.23 10.08 -16.52
CA ILE A 78 -3.94 10.16 -15.82
C ILE A 78 -3.93 9.16 -14.66
N PHE A 79 -4.98 9.12 -13.83
CA PHE A 79 -5.06 8.23 -12.67
C PHE A 79 -5.03 6.74 -13.03
N GLN A 80 -5.66 6.34 -14.14
CA GLN A 80 -5.75 4.93 -14.54
C GLN A 80 -4.37 4.26 -14.72
N LYS A 81 -3.35 5.02 -15.14
CA LYS A 81 -1.96 4.54 -15.26
C LYS A 81 -1.43 4.03 -13.91
N TYR A 82 -1.85 4.66 -12.82
CA TYR A 82 -1.40 4.39 -11.47
C TYR A 82 -2.22 3.32 -10.76
N ALA A 83 -3.44 3.03 -11.23
CA ALA A 83 -4.34 2.02 -10.66
C ALA A 83 -4.14 0.60 -11.24
N THR A 84 -3.06 0.37 -11.99
CA THR A 84 -2.81 -0.87 -12.74
C THR A 84 -2.46 -2.08 -11.88
N GLN A 85 -1.96 -1.88 -10.66
CA GLN A 85 -1.53 -2.96 -9.75
C GLN A 85 -2.53 -3.20 -8.61
N ASN A 86 -3.79 -2.83 -8.82
CA ASN A 86 -4.84 -3.00 -7.82
C ASN A 86 -5.09 -4.49 -7.54
N THR A 87 -5.02 -4.83 -6.27
CA THR A 87 -5.36 -6.14 -5.71
C THR A 87 -6.34 -5.95 -4.55
N PRO A 88 -7.07 -6.99 -4.12
CA PRO A 88 -8.00 -6.88 -2.99
C PRO A 88 -7.35 -6.35 -1.72
N SER A 89 -6.06 -6.63 -1.53
CA SER A 89 -5.29 -6.25 -0.35
C SER A 89 -4.39 -5.03 -0.56
N CYS A 90 -4.27 -4.51 -1.78
CA CYS A 90 -3.47 -3.32 -2.07
C CYS A 90 -4.05 -2.60 -3.28
N SER A 91 -4.73 -1.48 -3.05
CA SER A 91 -5.43 -0.78 -4.12
C SER A 91 -5.46 0.73 -3.96
N LEU A 92 -5.55 1.39 -5.11
CA LEU A 92 -5.73 2.82 -5.27
C LEU A 92 -6.97 3.06 -6.14
N ILE A 93 -7.99 3.72 -5.59
CA ILE A 93 -9.29 3.91 -6.25
C ILE A 93 -9.65 5.39 -6.26
N LEU A 94 -9.90 5.96 -7.43
CA LEU A 94 -10.37 7.33 -7.60
C LEU A 94 -11.89 7.38 -7.64
N ASN A 95 -12.48 8.19 -6.77
CA ASN A 95 -13.88 8.60 -6.88
C ASN A 95 -13.96 9.93 -7.65
N GLN A 96 -14.53 9.87 -8.85
CA GLN A 96 -14.59 11.01 -9.77
C GLN A 96 -15.61 12.06 -9.34
N GLU A 97 -16.75 11.64 -8.79
CA GLU A 97 -17.84 12.55 -8.41
C GLU A 97 -17.45 13.44 -7.23
N LYS A 98 -16.72 12.87 -6.27
CA LYS A 98 -16.38 13.53 -5.00
C LYS A 98 -14.93 13.98 -4.92
N LEU A 99 -14.11 13.68 -5.93
CA LEU A 99 -12.69 14.04 -6.04
C LEU A 99 -11.89 13.63 -4.81
N PHE A 100 -11.93 12.33 -4.49
CA PHE A 100 -11.07 11.73 -3.49
C PHE A 100 -10.47 10.42 -4.01
N ILE A 101 -9.35 10.03 -3.42
CA ILE A 101 -8.66 8.77 -3.69
C ILE A 101 -8.70 7.93 -2.42
N ILE A 102 -9.09 6.68 -2.57
CA ILE A 102 -9.01 5.67 -1.52
C ILE A 102 -7.73 4.88 -1.75
N ALA A 103 -6.89 4.80 -0.73
CA ALA A 103 -5.77 3.88 -0.69
C ALA A 103 -6.02 2.80 0.35
N THR A 104 -5.81 1.55 -0.03
CA THR A 104 -6.03 0.37 0.81
C THR A 104 -4.75 -0.44 0.87
N ASN A 105 -4.34 -0.83 2.09
CA ASN A 105 -3.27 -1.79 2.35
C ASN A 105 -3.73 -2.78 3.45
N ASN A 106 -4.01 -4.02 3.05
CA ASN A 106 -4.62 -5.06 3.88
C ASN A 106 -5.86 -4.53 4.62
N ASN A 107 -5.77 -4.42 5.95
CA ASN A 107 -6.87 -3.98 6.82
C ASN A 107 -6.85 -2.47 7.09
N LEU A 108 -5.90 -1.74 6.50
CA LEU A 108 -5.78 -0.30 6.65
C LEU A 108 -6.29 0.39 5.39
N GLN A 109 -7.08 1.44 5.59
CA GLN A 109 -7.60 2.27 4.53
C GLN A 109 -7.40 3.73 4.91
N THR A 110 -7.10 4.57 3.91
CA THR A 110 -7.09 6.01 4.07
C THR A 110 -7.71 6.68 2.86
N THR A 111 -8.32 7.83 3.09
CA THR A 111 -8.88 8.68 2.04
C THR A 111 -7.98 9.89 1.86
N PHE A 112 -7.66 10.20 0.61
CA PHE A 112 -6.97 11.39 0.18
C PHE A 112 -7.96 12.31 -0.51
N ASN A 113 -8.09 13.54 -0.03
CA ASN A 113 -8.91 14.55 -0.66
C ASN A 113 -8.09 15.28 -1.72
N ILE A 114 -8.70 15.51 -2.88
CA ILE A 114 -8.11 16.31 -3.96
C ILE A 114 -8.70 17.72 -3.86
N THR A 115 -7.82 18.72 -3.82
CA THR A 115 -8.20 20.13 -3.71
C THR A 115 -7.39 20.99 -4.70
N PRO A 116 -7.99 21.97 -5.39
CA PRO A 116 -9.40 22.35 -5.31
C PRO A 116 -10.31 21.47 -6.19
N LYS A 117 -11.62 21.48 -5.92
CA LYS A 117 -12.60 20.60 -6.59
C LYS A 117 -13.00 21.05 -7.99
N ASP A 118 -12.70 22.30 -8.32
CA ASP A 118 -13.07 22.97 -9.55
C ASP A 118 -12.05 22.73 -10.69
N LEU A 119 -10.92 22.04 -10.41
CA LEU A 119 -9.89 21.70 -11.41
C LEU A 119 -9.35 22.93 -12.17
N THR A 120 -9.41 24.11 -11.55
CA THR A 120 -8.96 25.39 -12.16
C THR A 120 -7.48 25.66 -11.95
N THR A 121 -6.93 25.13 -10.86
CA THR A 121 -5.54 25.35 -10.44
C THR A 121 -4.89 24.04 -10.01
N ASN A 122 -3.58 24.08 -9.76
CA ASN A 122 -2.80 22.89 -9.43
C ASN A 122 -3.40 22.13 -8.25
N LEU A 123 -3.76 20.86 -8.50
CA LEU A 123 -4.40 20.02 -7.50
C LEU A 123 -3.39 19.59 -6.44
N LYS A 124 -3.85 19.53 -5.20
CA LYS A 124 -3.15 19.02 -4.03
C LYS A 124 -3.90 17.84 -3.50
N ILE A 125 -3.17 16.75 -3.28
CA ILE A 125 -3.66 15.53 -2.66
C ILE A 125 -3.26 15.55 -1.20
N GLN A 126 -4.24 15.48 -0.30
CA GLN A 126 -4.01 15.58 1.15
C GLN A 126 -4.75 14.46 1.88
N CYS A 127 -4.15 13.91 2.94
CA CYS A 127 -4.83 13.00 3.87
C CYS A 127 -4.62 13.43 5.32
N THR A 128 -5.50 12.94 6.20
CA THR A 128 -5.41 13.22 7.62
C THR A 128 -4.27 12.42 8.26
N LEU A 129 -3.25 13.11 8.78
CA LEU A 129 -2.07 12.49 9.41
C LEU A 129 -2.38 11.67 10.68
N SER A 130 -3.62 11.76 11.21
CA SER A 130 -4.10 10.87 12.26
C SER A 130 -4.24 9.42 11.79
N ASN A 131 -4.39 9.19 10.47
CA ASN A 131 -4.47 7.85 9.91
C ASN A 131 -3.07 7.22 9.78
N ALA A 132 -2.90 6.01 10.31
CA ALA A 132 -1.63 5.31 10.32
C ALA A 132 -1.08 5.04 8.90
N LEU A 133 -1.94 4.75 7.92
CA LEU A 133 -1.55 4.54 6.53
C LEU A 133 -1.15 5.86 5.86
N CYS A 134 -1.90 6.93 6.10
CA CYS A 134 -1.53 8.28 5.64
C CYS A 134 -0.15 8.68 6.18
N LYS A 135 0.11 8.48 7.47
CA LYS A 135 1.41 8.76 8.09
C LYS A 135 2.54 7.94 7.47
N LYS A 136 2.33 6.64 7.23
CA LYS A 136 3.32 5.76 6.57
C LYS A 136 3.65 6.22 5.14
N ILE A 137 2.65 6.66 4.40
CA ILE A 137 2.80 7.17 3.03
C ILE A 137 3.51 8.54 3.04
N HIS A 138 3.08 9.48 3.88
CA HIS A 138 3.67 10.83 3.96
C HIS A 138 5.08 10.86 4.54
N HIS A 139 5.40 10.01 5.52
CA HIS A 139 6.73 9.98 6.12
C HIS A 139 7.81 9.60 5.10
N ARG A 140 7.48 8.78 4.09
CA ARG A 140 8.40 8.51 2.98
C ARG A 140 8.46 9.64 1.96
N TYR A 141 7.38 10.39 1.84
CA TYR A 141 7.25 11.55 0.95
C TYR A 141 8.18 12.71 1.34
N SER A 142 8.46 12.88 2.63
CA SER A 142 9.29 13.96 3.17
C SER A 142 10.77 13.60 3.36
N SER A 143 11.17 12.35 3.09
CA SER A 143 12.52 11.83 3.39
C SER A 143 13.49 11.89 2.19
N LYS A 144 13.22 12.71 1.18
CA LYS A 144 14.10 12.92 0.03
C LYS A 144 14.44 14.38 -0.16
#